data_AF-D4HYH0-F1
#
_entry.id   AF-D4HYH0-F1
#
_cell.length_a   1.000
_cell.length_b   1.000
_cell.length_c   1.000
_cell.angle_alpha   90.00
_cell.angle_beta   90.00
_cell.angle_gamma   90.00
#
_symmetry.space_group_name_H-M   'P 1'
#
loop_
_entity.id
_entity.type
_entity.pdbx_description
1 polymer ?
#
loop_
_entity_poly.entity_id
_entity_poly.type
_entity_poly.pdbx_seq_one_letter_code
_entity_poly.pdbx_strand_id
1 'polypeptide(L)'
;MITTHSQLISTAITLVFSTQGLSVVTPPRTAHDITENYFNHSTNCGSENKPAFLCSGVLLRATAVSDNYHSWDPSPQSLESGGVSFSYLRKDAKFTRLAYGYKNGMIFYPHNKAPSDKDQIEVLCAFPVDADTVNREHKGCGYHAFYPAASKSCRTMGIRTAHDWYQHYKSIDHNSHQHQCGFDTQESASRNGYYFLQSLEARRLMGYKFLSTQNELRLASWQPGSPGKLPLQAFFYIDGGLSNAQHDQRDFYQQTGNVVPVIRLTLPTSLHSDATFNYRAGDQAVNAIPYSIKD
;
A
#
# COMPACT_ATOMS: atom_id res chain seq x y z
N MET A 1 31.70 29.08 -72.36
CA MET A 1 30.33 29.33 -71.85
C MET A 1 30.12 28.38 -70.67
N ILE A 2 29.76 28.95 -69.53
CA ILE A 2 29.81 28.32 -68.20
C ILE A 2 28.71 27.27 -68.09
N THR A 3 29.07 26.02 -67.82
CA THR A 3 28.14 24.95 -67.43
C THR A 3 28.05 24.91 -65.91
N THR A 4 26.90 25.32 -65.36
CA THR A 4 26.57 25.22 -63.95
C THR A 4 26.02 23.83 -63.63
N HIS A 5 26.67 23.11 -62.70
CA HIS A 5 26.11 21.90 -62.09
C HIS A 5 25.28 22.28 -60.86
N SER A 6 23.97 22.04 -60.91
CA SER A 6 23.10 22.10 -59.74
C SER A 6 23.03 20.71 -59.09
N GLN A 7 23.53 20.58 -57.86
CA GLN A 7 23.29 19.43 -57.02
C GLN A 7 21.99 19.63 -56.22
N LEU A 8 21.03 18.74 -56.40
CA LEU A 8 19.83 18.63 -55.58
C LEU A 8 20.18 17.88 -54.29
N ILE A 9 20.13 18.57 -53.15
CA ILE A 9 20.21 17.96 -51.82
C ILE A 9 18.78 17.55 -51.44
N SER A 10 18.51 16.24 -51.38
CA SER A 10 17.25 15.69 -50.89
C SER A 10 17.38 15.45 -49.38
N THR A 11 16.72 16.29 -48.58
CA THR A 11 16.68 16.14 -47.12
C THR A 11 15.58 15.15 -46.75
N ALA A 12 15.95 13.92 -46.41
CA ALA A 12 15.01 12.94 -45.85
C ALA A 12 14.71 13.29 -44.38
N ILE A 13 13.49 13.73 -44.10
CA ILE A 13 12.99 13.93 -42.73
C ILE A 13 12.53 12.57 -42.22
N THR A 14 13.32 11.95 -41.35
CA THR A 14 12.92 10.73 -40.64
C THR A 14 11.96 11.11 -39.51
N LEU A 15 10.65 10.88 -39.69
CA LEU A 15 9.71 10.95 -38.57
C LEU A 15 9.98 9.80 -37.60
N VAL A 16 10.55 10.12 -36.44
CA VAL A 16 10.64 9.20 -35.31
C VAL A 16 9.28 9.20 -34.61
N PHE A 17 8.45 8.20 -34.90
CA PHE A 17 7.26 7.93 -34.09
C PHE A 17 7.71 7.33 -32.76
N SER A 18 7.72 8.16 -31.71
CA SER A 18 7.90 7.69 -30.35
C SER A 18 6.59 7.00 -29.91
N THR A 19 6.53 5.67 -30.00
CA THR A 19 5.44 4.90 -29.40
C THR A 19 5.65 4.90 -27.90
N GLN A 20 5.13 5.91 -27.21
CA GLN A 20 4.91 5.80 -25.77
C GLN A 20 3.86 4.71 -25.58
N GLY A 21 4.31 3.51 -25.22
CA GLY A 21 3.42 2.43 -24.81
C GLY A 21 2.70 2.87 -23.54
N LEU A 22 1.49 3.39 -23.68
CA LEU A 22 0.56 3.52 -22.56
C LEU A 22 0.34 2.11 -22.03
N SER A 23 0.82 1.83 -20.82
CA SER A 23 0.46 0.62 -20.10
C SER A 23 -1.03 0.68 -19.81
N VAL A 24 -1.85 0.09 -20.69
CA VAL A 24 -3.28 -0.02 -20.48
C VAL A 24 -3.50 -0.97 -19.29
N VAL A 25 -3.78 -0.39 -18.13
CA VAL A 25 -4.20 -1.14 -16.94
C VAL A 25 -5.55 -1.79 -17.28
N THR A 26 -5.55 -3.11 -17.45
CA THR A 26 -6.78 -3.87 -17.67
C THR A 26 -7.34 -4.28 -16.30
N PRO A 27 -8.59 -3.92 -15.95
CA PRO A 27 -9.12 -4.19 -14.61
C PRO A 27 -9.06 -5.67 -14.14
N PRO A 28 -9.29 -6.68 -15.00
CA PRO A 28 -9.05 -8.09 -14.62
C PRO A 28 -7.59 -8.38 -14.27
N ARG A 29 -6.63 -7.70 -14.93
CA ARG A 29 -5.20 -7.82 -14.64
C ARG A 29 -4.85 -7.23 -13.27
N THR A 30 -5.49 -6.13 -12.87
CA THR A 30 -5.29 -5.56 -11.52
C THR A 30 -5.63 -6.57 -10.42
N ALA A 31 -6.78 -7.27 -10.52
CA ALA A 31 -7.16 -8.30 -9.55
C ALA A 31 -6.16 -9.46 -9.51
N HIS A 32 -5.68 -9.88 -10.69
CA HIS A 32 -4.65 -10.90 -10.82
C HIS A 32 -3.32 -10.46 -10.16
N ASP A 33 -2.83 -9.25 -10.45
CA ASP A 33 -1.57 -8.74 -9.91
C ASP A 33 -1.62 -8.57 -8.38
N ILE A 34 -2.77 -8.13 -7.82
CA ILE A 34 -2.99 -8.10 -6.36
C ILE A 34 -2.95 -9.51 -5.78
N THR A 35 -3.55 -10.49 -6.47
CA THR A 35 -3.53 -11.90 -6.05
C THR A 35 -2.11 -12.46 -6.06
N GLU A 36 -1.33 -12.21 -7.11
CA GLU A 36 0.09 -12.59 -7.17
C GLU A 36 0.89 -11.94 -6.03
N ASN A 37 0.66 -10.66 -5.74
CA ASN A 37 1.31 -9.97 -4.63
C ASN A 37 0.98 -10.64 -3.28
N TYR A 38 -0.28 -11.01 -3.05
CA TYR A 38 -0.71 -11.70 -1.82
C TYR A 38 -0.02 -13.06 -1.62
N PHE A 39 0.15 -13.84 -2.70
CA PHE A 39 0.78 -15.16 -2.66
C PHE A 39 2.32 -15.13 -2.74
N ASN A 40 2.91 -13.99 -3.12
CA ASN A 40 4.35 -13.82 -3.17
C ASN A 40 4.95 -13.77 -1.75
N HIS A 41 5.67 -14.82 -1.39
CA HIS A 41 6.30 -15.03 -0.08
C HIS A 41 7.78 -14.64 -0.06
N SER A 42 8.23 -13.81 -1.01
CA SER A 42 9.58 -13.25 -0.99
C SER A 42 9.92 -12.67 0.37
N THR A 43 11.06 -13.10 0.91
CA THR A 43 11.58 -12.62 2.20
C THR A 43 12.08 -11.18 2.11
N ASN A 44 12.54 -10.78 0.92
CA ASN A 44 12.98 -9.44 0.57
C ASN A 44 12.89 -9.24 -0.95
N CYS A 45 13.12 -8.03 -1.44
CA CYS A 45 13.07 -7.69 -2.86
C CYS A 45 14.48 -7.60 -3.47
N GLY A 46 15.26 -8.68 -3.31
CA GLY A 46 16.56 -8.89 -3.96
C GLY A 46 17.79 -8.64 -3.07
N SER A 47 17.60 -8.14 -1.85
CA SER A 47 18.67 -8.07 -0.84
C SER A 47 18.09 -7.88 0.56
N GLU A 48 18.89 -8.15 1.60
CA GLU A 48 18.47 -7.93 3.00
C GLU A 48 18.16 -6.46 3.34
N ASN A 49 18.51 -5.50 2.47
CA ASN A 49 18.20 -4.08 2.66
C ASN A 49 16.88 -3.66 2.00
N LYS A 50 16.24 -4.55 1.22
CA LYS A 50 15.04 -4.25 0.42
C LYS A 50 13.82 -4.99 0.97
N PRO A 51 12.99 -4.37 1.83
CA PRO A 51 11.79 -5.00 2.38
C PRO A 51 10.83 -5.57 1.34
N ALA A 52 10.15 -6.65 1.73
CA ALA A 52 9.24 -7.36 0.86
C ALA A 52 8.03 -6.53 0.42
N PHE A 53 7.65 -5.47 1.15
CA PHE A 53 6.61 -4.52 0.73
C PHE A 53 6.94 -3.78 -0.57
N LEU A 54 8.21 -3.78 -1.00
CA LEU A 54 8.59 -3.16 -2.27
C LEU A 54 8.10 -3.97 -3.49
N CYS A 55 7.85 -5.28 -3.35
CA CYS A 55 7.55 -6.16 -4.49
C CYS A 55 6.48 -7.23 -4.22
N SER A 56 5.94 -7.30 -3.00
CA SER A 56 4.97 -8.31 -2.57
C SER A 56 4.02 -7.78 -1.51
N GLY A 57 2.94 -8.54 -1.27
CA GLY A 57 1.87 -8.22 -0.35
C GLY A 57 0.98 -7.09 -0.84
N VAL A 58 -0.13 -6.90 -0.13
CA VAL A 58 -1.18 -5.94 -0.47
C VAL A 58 -1.17 -4.84 0.58
N LEU A 59 -0.72 -3.64 0.19
CA LEU A 59 -0.72 -2.45 1.02
C LEU A 59 -2.12 -1.83 0.92
N LEU A 60 -2.95 -2.01 1.95
CA LEU A 60 -4.34 -1.54 1.94
C LEU A 60 -4.63 -0.63 3.11
N ARG A 61 -5.44 0.41 2.87
CA ARG A 61 -5.97 1.30 3.90
C ARG A 61 -7.47 1.31 3.80
N ALA A 62 -8.14 0.96 4.89
CA ALA A 62 -9.58 1.15 5.00
C ALA A 62 -9.89 2.63 5.26
N THR A 63 -10.95 3.14 4.64
CA THR A 63 -11.31 4.57 4.66
C THR A 63 -12.78 4.76 5.00
N ALA A 64 -13.12 5.98 5.42
CA ALA A 64 -14.50 6.46 5.46
C ALA A 64 -14.74 7.32 4.22
N VAL A 65 -15.92 7.18 3.63
CA VAL A 65 -16.36 7.98 2.48
C VAL A 65 -16.95 9.32 2.94
N SER A 66 -16.75 10.37 2.16
CA SER A 66 -17.33 11.69 2.43
C SER A 66 -17.47 12.51 1.14
N ASP A 67 -18.41 13.45 1.14
CA ASP A 67 -18.50 14.50 0.12
C ASP A 67 -17.66 15.75 0.50
N ASN A 68 -17.13 15.81 1.73
CA ASN A 68 -16.40 16.97 2.25
C ASN A 68 -14.88 16.84 2.15
N TYR A 69 -14.37 15.63 1.89
CA TYR A 69 -12.95 15.33 1.73
C TYR A 69 -12.81 14.07 0.89
N HIS A 70 -11.63 13.90 0.30
CA HIS A 70 -11.34 12.72 -0.50
C HIS A 70 -10.75 11.59 0.34
N SER A 71 -11.25 10.36 0.14
CA SER A 71 -10.83 9.17 0.90
C SER A 71 -9.33 8.85 0.81
N TRP A 72 -8.65 9.33 -0.23
CA TRP A 72 -7.21 9.13 -0.44
C TRP A 72 -6.34 10.26 0.12
N ASP A 73 -6.91 11.35 0.63
CA ASP A 73 -6.11 12.42 1.22
C ASP A 73 -5.76 12.09 2.68
N PRO A 74 -4.55 12.40 3.16
CA PRO A 74 -4.20 12.18 4.56
C PRO A 74 -5.09 13.05 5.46
N SER A 75 -5.53 12.49 6.59
CA SER A 75 -6.28 13.26 7.59
C SER A 75 -5.41 14.38 8.19
N PRO A 76 -5.99 15.41 8.82
CA PRO A 76 -5.22 16.44 9.53
C PRO A 76 -4.19 15.85 10.51
N GLN A 77 -4.56 14.83 11.28
CA GLN A 77 -3.65 14.13 12.20
C GLN A 77 -2.54 13.36 11.46
N SER A 78 -2.83 12.83 10.27
CA SER A 78 -1.82 12.17 9.44
C SER A 78 -0.83 13.19 8.88
N LEU A 79 -1.30 14.38 8.48
CA LEU A 79 -0.45 15.48 8.05
C LEU A 79 0.43 16.00 9.19
N GLU A 80 -0.15 16.19 10.38
CA GLU A 80 0.55 16.66 11.58
C GLU A 80 1.62 15.66 12.04
N SER A 81 1.27 14.38 12.15
CA SER A 81 2.25 13.34 12.51
C SER A 81 3.27 13.11 11.40
N GLY A 82 2.91 13.35 10.13
CA GLY A 82 3.75 13.05 8.98
C GLY A 82 3.68 11.59 8.52
N GLY A 83 2.69 10.82 8.96
CA GLY A 83 2.44 9.50 8.38
C GLY A 83 0.97 9.09 8.31
N VAL A 84 0.71 8.08 7.48
CA VAL A 84 -0.60 7.47 7.23
C VAL A 84 -0.53 5.96 7.50
N SER A 85 -1.49 5.43 8.26
CA SER A 85 -1.53 4.01 8.60
C SER A 85 -2.13 3.15 7.47
N PHE A 86 -1.45 2.08 7.13
CA PHE A 86 -1.90 1.04 6.21
C PHE A 86 -1.81 -0.32 6.90
N SER A 87 -2.61 -1.28 6.45
CA SER A 87 -2.41 -2.70 6.74
C SER A 87 -1.67 -3.37 5.58
N TYR A 88 -0.97 -4.47 5.88
CA TYR A 88 -0.23 -5.27 4.93
C TYR A 88 -0.77 -6.70 4.92
N LEU A 89 -1.49 -7.06 3.86
CA LEU A 89 -2.10 -8.38 3.72
C LEU A 89 -1.26 -9.27 2.82
N ARG A 90 -0.85 -10.44 3.34
CA ARG A 90 -0.10 -11.47 2.61
C ARG A 90 -0.47 -12.85 3.12
N LYS A 91 -0.14 -13.92 2.39
CA LYS A 91 -0.46 -15.30 2.80
C LYS A 91 0.05 -15.66 4.21
N ASP A 92 1.15 -15.08 4.65
CA ASP A 92 1.76 -15.27 5.97
C ASP A 92 1.48 -14.12 6.96
N ALA A 93 0.70 -13.11 6.55
CA ALA A 93 0.35 -11.93 7.34
C ALA A 93 -1.15 -11.63 7.24
N LYS A 94 -1.98 -12.56 7.71
CA LYS A 94 -3.45 -12.52 7.59
C LYS A 94 -4.13 -11.70 8.71
N PHE A 95 -5.28 -11.13 8.40
CA PHE A 95 -6.28 -10.59 9.35
C PHE A 95 -7.69 -10.80 8.81
N THR A 96 -8.70 -10.84 9.68
CA THR A 96 -10.07 -11.24 9.36
C THR A 96 -11.06 -10.08 9.26
N ARG A 97 -10.64 -8.86 9.61
CA ARG A 97 -11.46 -7.64 9.49
C ARG A 97 -10.62 -6.42 9.13
N LEU A 98 -11.29 -5.32 8.79
CA LEU A 98 -10.64 -4.01 8.61
C LEU A 98 -10.68 -3.21 9.92
N ALA A 99 -9.82 -2.20 10.02
CA ALA A 99 -9.83 -1.26 11.14
C ALA A 99 -11.15 -0.48 11.20
N TYR A 100 -11.55 -0.06 12.41
CA TYR A 100 -12.73 0.77 12.68
C TYR A 100 -14.07 0.25 12.15
N GLY A 101 -14.15 -1.03 11.76
CA GLY A 101 -15.37 -1.61 11.18
C GLY A 101 -15.70 -1.14 9.77
N TYR A 102 -14.78 -0.40 9.12
CA TYR A 102 -14.92 0.04 7.74
C TYR A 102 -15.10 -1.14 6.78
N LYS A 103 -15.68 -0.85 5.61
CA LYS A 103 -16.05 -1.86 4.61
C LYS A 103 -15.46 -1.60 3.22
N ASN A 104 -14.73 -0.50 3.05
CA ASN A 104 -14.08 -0.10 1.81
C ASN A 104 -12.72 0.55 2.09
N GLY A 105 -11.98 0.82 1.03
CA GLY A 105 -10.74 1.55 1.10
C GLY A 105 -9.96 1.53 -0.20
N MET A 106 -8.66 1.76 -0.08
CA MET A 106 -7.72 1.80 -1.20
C MET A 106 -6.56 0.81 -1.03
N ILE A 107 -6.03 0.35 -2.17
CA ILE A 107 -4.83 -0.47 -2.29
C ILE A 107 -3.77 0.32 -3.05
N PHE A 108 -2.58 0.42 -2.48
CA PHE A 108 -1.42 0.96 -3.19
C PHE A 108 -0.61 -0.15 -3.87
N TYR A 109 -0.02 0.18 -5.02
CA TYR A 109 0.98 -0.68 -5.65
C TYR A 109 2.16 -0.91 -4.69
N PRO A 110 2.75 -2.13 -4.66
CA PRO A 110 4.11 -2.29 -4.16
C PRO A 110 5.05 -1.35 -4.94
N HIS A 111 6.03 -0.75 -4.27
CA HIS A 111 6.85 0.34 -4.85
C HIS A 111 7.50 -0.02 -6.19
N ASN A 112 8.07 -1.22 -6.32
CA ASN A 112 8.75 -1.68 -7.54
C ASN A 112 7.77 -2.09 -8.65
N LYS A 113 6.47 -2.09 -8.38
CA LYS A 113 5.39 -2.43 -9.31
C LYS A 113 4.51 -1.24 -9.67
N ALA A 114 4.73 -0.08 -9.04
CA ALA A 114 3.98 1.13 -9.36
C ALA A 114 4.38 1.66 -10.76
N PRO A 115 3.43 2.22 -11.53
CA PRO A 115 3.77 2.94 -12.76
C PRO A 115 4.76 4.08 -12.48
N SER A 116 5.67 4.34 -13.44
CA SER A 116 6.78 5.27 -13.26
C SER A 116 6.37 6.74 -13.08
N ASP A 117 5.13 7.09 -13.41
CA ASP A 117 4.57 8.44 -13.23
C ASP A 117 3.97 8.67 -11.83
N LYS A 118 3.93 7.64 -10.98
CA LYS A 118 3.41 7.69 -9.61
C LYS A 118 4.49 7.95 -8.57
N ASP A 119 4.09 8.59 -7.49
CA ASP A 119 4.94 8.86 -6.35
C ASP A 119 5.26 7.56 -5.60
N GLN A 120 6.49 7.48 -5.07
CA GLN A 120 6.90 6.42 -4.17
C GLN A 120 6.67 6.88 -2.72
N ILE A 121 5.53 6.46 -2.16
CA ILE A 121 5.17 6.79 -0.78
C ILE A 121 5.91 5.87 0.18
N GLU A 122 6.96 6.40 0.82
CA GLU A 122 7.85 5.64 1.69
C GLU A 122 7.09 4.90 2.82
N VAL A 123 7.36 3.61 2.99
CA VAL A 123 7.00 2.88 4.21
C VAL A 123 8.07 3.15 5.26
N LEU A 124 7.69 3.80 6.36
CA LEU A 124 8.57 4.30 7.42
C LEU A 124 8.86 3.25 8.48
N CYS A 125 7.85 2.45 8.84
CA CYS A 125 7.99 1.38 9.82
C CYS A 125 6.83 0.37 9.73
N ALA A 126 7.04 -0.79 10.36
CA ALA A 126 6.06 -1.87 10.43
C ALA A 126 5.86 -2.35 11.87
N PHE A 127 4.63 -2.69 12.21
CA PHE A 127 4.21 -3.27 13.48
C PHE A 127 3.46 -4.58 13.22
N PRO A 128 3.81 -5.69 13.93
CA PRO A 128 3.12 -6.96 13.75
C PRO A 128 1.63 -6.92 14.10
N VAL A 129 1.21 -5.98 14.95
CA VAL A 129 -0.17 -5.72 15.38
C VAL A 129 -0.40 -4.20 15.38
N ASP A 130 -1.63 -3.74 15.14
CA ASP A 130 -2.06 -2.34 15.33
C ASP A 130 -1.41 -1.73 16.58
N ALA A 131 -0.78 -0.57 16.42
CA ALA A 131 0.17 -0.04 17.38
C ALA A 131 -0.25 1.32 17.95
N ASP A 132 -1.48 1.76 17.70
CA ASP A 132 -1.99 3.06 18.14
C ASP A 132 -1.04 4.21 17.72
N THR A 133 -0.61 4.19 16.45
CA THR A 133 0.50 5.00 15.94
C THR A 133 0.26 6.50 15.98
N VAL A 134 -0.98 6.95 16.15
CA VAL A 134 -1.31 8.36 16.38
C VAL A 134 -0.71 8.88 17.70
N ASN A 135 -0.52 8.00 18.68
CA ASN A 135 0.02 8.32 20.00
C ASN A 135 1.53 8.01 20.10
N ARG A 136 2.23 7.92 18.96
CA ARG A 136 3.66 7.59 18.90
C ARG A 136 4.46 8.69 18.22
N GLU A 137 5.66 8.90 18.72
CA GLU A 137 6.61 9.89 18.19
C GLU A 137 7.13 9.53 16.78
N HIS A 138 7.88 10.45 16.17
CA HIS A 138 8.61 10.23 14.91
C HIS A 138 7.74 9.66 13.79
N LYS A 139 6.67 10.39 13.42
CA LYS A 139 5.71 9.97 12.38
C LYS A 139 4.98 8.68 12.69
N GLY A 140 4.89 8.30 13.97
CA GLY A 140 4.25 7.07 14.41
C GLY A 140 5.18 5.86 14.49
N CYS A 141 6.48 6.04 14.22
CA CYS A 141 7.48 4.96 14.23
C CYS A 141 8.32 4.91 15.51
N GLY A 142 8.26 5.97 16.31
CA GLY A 142 8.91 6.05 17.60
C GLY A 142 8.16 5.36 18.73
N TYR A 143 8.53 5.72 19.95
CA TYR A 143 7.87 5.23 21.15
C TYR A 143 6.46 5.79 21.29
N HIS A 144 5.59 5.01 21.93
CA HIS A 144 4.29 5.42 22.39
C HIS A 144 4.40 6.37 23.58
N ALA A 145 3.64 7.48 23.58
CA ALA A 145 3.76 8.55 24.57
C ALA A 145 3.60 8.08 26.03
N PHE A 146 2.68 7.13 26.28
CA PHE A 146 2.51 6.53 27.61
C PHE A 146 3.58 5.49 27.99
N TYR A 147 4.39 5.00 27.04
CA TYR A 147 5.36 3.92 27.28
C TYR A 147 6.74 4.19 26.63
N PRO A 148 7.37 5.35 26.91
CA PRO A 148 8.54 5.82 26.17
C PRO A 148 9.79 4.93 26.29
N ALA A 149 9.91 4.18 27.39
CA ALA A 149 11.02 3.26 27.61
C ALA A 149 10.79 1.87 26.97
N ALA A 150 9.54 1.44 26.89
CA ALA A 150 9.18 0.05 26.57
C ALA A 150 8.70 -0.16 25.13
N SER A 151 8.50 0.91 24.35
CA SER A 151 7.83 0.86 23.04
C SER A 151 8.60 1.54 21.90
N LYS A 152 9.91 1.78 22.12
CA LYS A 152 10.83 2.35 21.11
C LYS A 152 10.94 1.44 19.88
N SER A 153 11.78 1.79 18.92
CA SER A 153 12.09 0.88 17.82
C SER A 153 12.69 -0.43 18.32
N CYS A 154 12.40 -1.53 17.62
CA CYS A 154 12.96 -2.83 17.98
C CYS A 154 14.48 -2.82 17.90
N ARG A 155 15.05 -2.06 16.96
CA ARG A 155 16.51 -1.93 16.82
C ARG A 155 17.13 -1.34 18.08
N THR A 156 16.62 -0.22 18.58
CA THR A 156 17.17 0.43 19.78
C THR A 156 16.93 -0.36 21.06
N MET A 157 15.88 -1.17 21.10
CA MET A 157 15.57 -2.06 22.23
C MET A 157 16.36 -3.38 22.23
N GLY A 158 17.22 -3.63 21.23
CA GLY A 158 17.94 -4.90 21.12
C GLY A 158 17.07 -6.08 20.65
N ILE A 159 15.82 -5.84 20.25
CA ILE A 159 14.91 -6.84 19.71
C ILE A 159 15.26 -7.07 18.23
N ARG A 160 15.68 -8.30 17.88
CA ARG A 160 16.26 -8.61 16.55
C ARG A 160 15.49 -9.67 15.78
N THR A 161 14.69 -10.47 16.48
CA THR A 161 13.95 -11.58 15.88
C THR A 161 12.47 -11.50 16.20
N ALA A 162 11.67 -12.23 15.42
CA ALA A 162 10.26 -12.45 15.71
C ALA A 162 10.03 -13.06 17.10
N HIS A 163 10.94 -13.92 17.55
CA HIS A 163 10.86 -14.53 18.88
C HIS A 163 11.08 -13.50 19.98
N ASP A 164 12.12 -12.67 19.88
CA ASP A 164 12.39 -11.59 20.85
C ASP A 164 11.19 -10.64 20.96
N TRP A 165 10.63 -10.26 19.80
CA TRP A 165 9.44 -9.41 19.75
C TRP A 165 8.26 -10.08 20.44
N TYR A 166 8.04 -11.37 20.18
CA TYR A 166 6.95 -12.13 20.80
C TYR A 166 7.09 -12.23 22.32
N GLN A 167 8.30 -12.44 22.83
CA GLN A 167 8.56 -12.47 24.27
C GLN A 167 8.31 -11.10 24.91
N HIS A 168 8.81 -10.02 24.30
CA HIS A 168 8.54 -8.65 24.74
C HIS A 168 7.04 -8.34 24.76
N TYR A 169 6.32 -8.71 23.70
CA TYR A 169 4.88 -8.48 23.61
C TYR A 169 4.14 -9.25 24.71
N LYS A 170 4.55 -10.49 24.99
CA LYS A 170 3.92 -11.34 26.01
C LYS A 170 4.26 -11.00 27.45
N SER A 171 5.37 -10.31 27.71
CA SER A 171 5.72 -9.89 29.07
C SER A 171 4.86 -8.74 29.57
N ILE A 172 3.97 -8.21 28.73
CA ILE A 172 3.09 -7.09 29.06
C ILE A 172 1.66 -7.60 29.25
N ASP A 173 1.11 -7.45 30.46
CA ASP A 173 -0.23 -7.94 30.81
C ASP A 173 -1.37 -7.09 30.24
N HIS A 174 -1.17 -5.77 30.11
CA HIS A 174 -2.17 -4.81 29.64
C HIS A 174 -1.57 -3.88 28.57
N ASN A 175 -2.37 -3.54 27.55
CA ASN A 175 -1.97 -2.64 26.47
C ASN A 175 -0.69 -3.07 25.73
N SER A 176 -0.46 -4.38 25.59
CA SER A 176 0.72 -4.94 24.91
C SER A 176 0.91 -4.37 23.49
N HIS A 177 -0.18 -3.99 22.81
CA HIS A 177 -0.13 -3.34 21.51
C HIS A 177 0.46 -1.92 21.54
N GLN A 178 0.32 -1.18 22.64
CA GLN A 178 0.97 0.13 22.82
C GLN A 178 2.43 -0.04 23.25
N HIS A 179 2.74 -1.11 24.01
CA HIS A 179 4.09 -1.44 24.44
C HIS A 179 4.97 -2.08 23.35
N GLN A 180 4.40 -2.64 22.29
CA GLN A 180 5.19 -3.31 21.26
C GLN A 180 6.25 -2.36 20.67
N CYS A 181 7.41 -2.89 20.28
CA CYS A 181 8.36 -2.13 19.49
C CYS A 181 7.98 -2.14 18.01
N GLY A 182 8.38 -1.10 17.27
CA GLY A 182 8.22 -0.99 15.81
C GLY A 182 9.48 -1.37 15.04
N PHE A 183 9.31 -1.99 13.87
CA PHE A 183 10.39 -2.26 12.93
C PHE A 183 10.59 -1.04 12.02
N ASP A 184 11.37 -0.06 12.51
CA ASP A 184 11.67 1.19 11.82
C ASP A 184 12.70 1.00 10.69
N THR A 185 12.35 1.47 9.49
CA THR A 185 13.21 1.39 8.29
C THR A 185 14.01 2.66 8.05
N GLN A 186 13.70 3.77 8.73
CA GLN A 186 14.42 5.03 8.66
C GLN A 186 15.67 5.04 9.55
N GLU A 187 15.71 4.24 10.62
CA GLU A 187 16.85 4.19 11.55
C GLU A 187 18.16 3.70 10.92
N SER A 188 18.09 2.90 9.86
CA SER A 188 19.28 2.42 9.15
C SER A 188 18.89 1.85 7.79
N ALA A 189 19.70 2.10 6.77
CA ALA A 189 19.55 1.43 5.47
C ALA A 189 19.95 -0.06 5.50
N SER A 190 20.63 -0.53 6.55
CA SER A 190 21.14 -1.89 6.65
C SER A 190 20.11 -2.85 7.24
N ARG A 191 19.90 -3.99 6.59
CA ARG A 191 19.05 -5.11 6.99
C ARG A 191 17.55 -4.82 7.09
N ASN A 192 17.05 -3.73 6.48
CA ASN A 192 15.62 -3.39 6.52
C ASN A 192 14.71 -4.51 6.02
N GLY A 193 15.11 -5.23 4.97
CA GLY A 193 14.36 -6.39 4.51
C GLY A 193 14.35 -7.55 5.50
N TYR A 194 15.46 -7.78 6.20
CA TYR A 194 15.49 -8.75 7.30
C TYR A 194 14.57 -8.33 8.46
N TYR A 195 14.62 -7.08 8.92
CA TYR A 195 13.76 -6.61 10.03
C TYR A 195 12.27 -6.61 9.64
N PHE A 196 11.94 -6.21 8.42
CA PHE A 196 10.57 -6.32 7.92
C PHE A 196 10.09 -7.77 7.90
N LEU A 197 10.92 -8.73 7.47
CA LEU A 197 10.60 -10.16 7.56
C LEU A 197 10.31 -10.58 9.00
N GLN A 198 11.10 -10.13 9.98
CA GLN A 198 10.84 -10.43 11.39
C GLN A 198 9.48 -9.90 11.87
N SER A 199 9.00 -8.77 11.33
CA SER A 199 7.65 -8.29 11.65
C SER A 199 6.54 -9.24 11.18
N LEU A 200 6.73 -9.89 10.01
CA LEU A 200 5.77 -10.85 9.45
C LEU A 200 5.83 -12.18 10.21
N GLU A 201 7.04 -12.65 10.53
CA GLU A 201 7.23 -13.85 11.35
C GLU A 201 6.69 -13.68 12.77
N ALA A 202 6.83 -12.49 13.37
CA ALA A 202 6.23 -12.18 14.67
C ALA A 202 4.70 -12.33 14.62
N ARG A 203 4.08 -11.81 13.56
CA ARG A 203 2.64 -11.98 13.33
C ARG A 203 2.26 -13.45 13.18
N ARG A 204 3.07 -14.26 12.50
CA ARG A 204 2.84 -15.71 12.35
C ARG A 204 2.94 -16.44 13.70
N LEU A 205 3.91 -16.11 14.55
CA LEU A 205 4.06 -16.69 15.89
C LEU A 205 2.85 -16.42 16.80
N MET A 206 2.17 -15.29 16.61
CA MET A 206 0.97 -14.95 17.38
C MET A 206 -0.25 -15.80 17.01
N GLY A 207 -0.27 -16.39 15.81
CA GLY A 207 -1.33 -17.28 15.35
C GLY A 207 -2.73 -16.66 15.44
N TYR A 208 -3.70 -17.44 15.92
CA TYR A 208 -5.10 -17.03 16.01
C TYR A 208 -5.34 -15.81 16.91
N LYS A 209 -4.46 -15.52 17.88
CA LYS A 209 -4.65 -14.45 18.87
C LYS A 209 -4.82 -13.06 18.25
N PHE A 210 -4.23 -12.83 17.07
CA PHE A 210 -4.31 -11.54 16.38
C PHE A 210 -4.86 -11.63 14.96
N LEU A 211 -5.61 -12.67 14.63
CA LEU A 211 -6.36 -12.67 13.38
C LEU A 211 -7.41 -11.56 13.34
N SER A 212 -8.02 -11.22 14.48
CA SER A 212 -9.01 -10.14 14.60
C SER A 212 -8.39 -8.75 14.67
N THR A 213 -7.07 -8.62 14.71
CA THR A 213 -6.38 -7.33 14.78
C THR A 213 -5.37 -7.21 13.66
N GLN A 214 -5.37 -6.07 12.99
CA GLN A 214 -4.62 -5.82 11.78
C GLN A 214 -3.14 -5.68 12.15
N ASN A 215 -2.25 -5.79 11.17
CA ASN A 215 -0.92 -5.22 11.32
C ASN A 215 -0.98 -3.76 10.90
N GLU A 216 0.09 -3.04 11.17
CA GLU A 216 0.16 -1.63 10.83
C GLU A 216 1.50 -1.29 10.20
N LEU A 217 1.44 -0.74 9.01
CA LEU A 217 2.53 0.00 8.39
C LEU A 217 2.26 1.48 8.57
N ARG A 218 3.31 2.25 8.81
CA ARG A 218 3.26 3.71 8.68
C ARG A 218 3.91 4.10 7.38
N LEU A 219 3.15 4.74 6.51
CA LEU A 219 3.65 5.34 5.29
C LEU A 219 3.86 6.84 5.53
N ALA A 220 4.79 7.46 4.81
CA ALA A 220 4.95 8.91 4.80
C ALA A 220 3.64 9.57 4.33
N SER A 221 3.27 10.68 4.98
CA SER A 221 2.16 11.50 4.48
C SER A 221 2.54 12.17 3.17
N TRP A 222 1.55 12.36 2.32
CA TRP A 222 1.67 13.08 1.05
C TRP A 222 0.87 14.38 1.07
N GLN A 223 1.17 15.28 0.13
CA GLN A 223 0.38 16.49 -0.03
C GLN A 223 -1.00 16.15 -0.63
N PRO A 224 -2.09 16.65 -0.03
CA PRO A 224 -3.43 16.52 -0.61
C PRO A 224 -3.54 17.17 -1.99
N GLY A 225 -4.57 16.80 -2.75
CA GLY A 225 -4.93 17.48 -3.99
C GLY A 225 -4.15 17.06 -5.25
N SER A 226 -3.30 16.03 -5.16
CA SER A 226 -2.65 15.41 -6.33
C SER A 226 -3.00 13.92 -6.49
N PRO A 227 -4.29 13.51 -6.52
CA PRO A 227 -4.69 12.11 -6.57
C PRO A 227 -4.07 11.33 -7.74
N GLY A 228 -3.88 11.98 -8.89
CA GLY A 228 -3.30 11.36 -10.08
C GLY A 228 -1.86 10.89 -9.91
N LYS A 229 -1.14 11.38 -8.89
CA LYS A 229 0.23 10.97 -8.56
C LYS A 229 0.31 9.83 -7.56
N LEU A 230 -0.77 9.52 -6.85
CA LEU A 230 -0.75 8.43 -5.88
C LEU A 230 -0.55 7.08 -6.58
N PRO A 231 0.22 6.14 -5.99
CA PRO A 231 0.38 4.79 -6.50
C PRO A 231 -0.87 3.94 -6.21
N LEU A 232 -2.07 4.49 -6.46
CA LEU A 232 -3.34 3.85 -6.24
C LEU A 232 -3.56 2.75 -7.29
N GLN A 233 -3.56 1.50 -6.83
CA GLN A 233 -3.77 0.31 -7.67
C GLN A 233 -5.24 0.00 -7.84
N ALA A 234 -6.03 0.12 -6.77
CA ALA A 234 -7.46 -0.19 -6.76
C ALA A 234 -8.16 0.49 -5.58
N PHE A 235 -9.44 0.75 -5.75
CA PHE A 235 -10.36 0.81 -4.61
C PHE A 235 -10.83 -0.61 -4.30
N PHE A 236 -11.18 -0.87 -3.05
CA PHE A 236 -11.70 -2.18 -2.66
C PHE A 236 -12.91 -2.05 -1.74
N TYR A 237 -13.68 -3.13 -1.71
CA TYR A 237 -14.73 -3.32 -0.71
C TYR A 237 -14.75 -4.74 -0.19
N ILE A 238 -15.24 -4.91 1.04
CA ILE A 238 -15.71 -6.18 1.60
C ILE A 238 -17.24 -6.16 1.70
N ASP A 239 -17.86 -7.28 2.06
CA ASP A 239 -19.33 -7.37 2.13
C ASP A 239 -19.98 -6.20 2.89
N GLY A 240 -20.92 -5.53 2.23
CA GLY A 240 -21.59 -4.30 2.71
C GLY A 240 -20.92 -2.97 2.33
N GLY A 241 -19.76 -2.98 1.65
CA GLY A 241 -19.00 -1.76 1.32
C GLY A 241 -19.04 -1.29 -0.13
N LEU A 242 -19.78 -1.96 -1.02
CA LEU A 242 -19.73 -1.69 -2.46
C LEU A 242 -20.09 -0.24 -2.80
N SER A 243 -21.16 0.30 -2.23
CA SER A 243 -21.62 1.68 -2.49
C SER A 243 -20.55 2.71 -2.16
N ASN A 244 -19.78 2.49 -1.09
CA ASN A 244 -18.73 3.40 -0.65
C ASN A 244 -17.52 3.33 -1.59
N ALA A 245 -17.08 2.13 -1.98
CA ALA A 245 -15.98 1.98 -2.95
C ALA A 245 -16.35 2.55 -4.33
N GLN A 246 -17.62 2.44 -4.73
CA GLN A 246 -18.14 3.05 -5.94
C GLN A 246 -18.19 4.58 -5.87
N HIS A 247 -18.47 5.14 -4.69
CA HIS A 247 -18.36 6.59 -4.47
C HIS A 247 -16.91 7.04 -4.61
N ASP A 248 -15.97 6.40 -3.92
CA ASP A 248 -14.54 6.71 -4.01
C ASP A 248 -14.03 6.62 -5.47
N GLN A 249 -14.49 5.61 -6.22
CA GLN A 249 -14.15 5.46 -7.65
C GLN A 249 -14.65 6.63 -8.50
N ARG A 250 -15.91 7.06 -8.31
CA ARG A 250 -16.49 8.19 -9.06
C ARG A 250 -15.77 9.49 -8.72
N ASP A 251 -15.55 9.74 -7.44
CA ASP A 251 -14.84 10.93 -6.96
C ASP A 251 -13.43 10.98 -7.55
N PHE A 252 -12.66 9.90 -7.46
CA PHE A 252 -11.31 9.84 -8.04
C PHE A 252 -11.30 10.10 -9.55
N TYR A 253 -12.28 9.54 -10.27
CA TYR A 253 -12.42 9.78 -11.70
C TYR A 253 -12.76 11.24 -12.00
N GLN A 254 -13.63 11.88 -11.22
CA GLN A 254 -13.95 13.30 -11.37
C GLN A 254 -12.74 14.21 -11.13
N GLN A 255 -11.87 13.84 -10.17
CA GLN A 255 -10.67 14.62 -9.85
C GLN A 255 -9.51 14.42 -10.85
N THR A 256 -9.46 13.28 -11.55
CA THR A 256 -8.25 12.91 -12.32
C THR A 256 -8.49 12.53 -13.77
N GLY A 257 -9.72 12.16 -14.15
CA GLY A 257 -10.03 11.49 -15.41
C GLY A 257 -9.50 10.05 -15.51
N ASN A 258 -8.81 9.54 -14.48
CA ASN A 258 -8.25 8.19 -14.48
C ASN A 258 -9.24 7.19 -13.90
N VAL A 259 -9.39 6.04 -14.57
CA VAL A 259 -10.22 4.94 -14.07
C VAL A 259 -9.37 4.01 -13.20
N VAL A 260 -9.68 3.97 -11.90
CA VAL A 260 -9.12 2.99 -10.94
C VAL A 260 -10.20 1.94 -10.65
N PRO A 261 -9.90 0.63 -10.75
CA PRO A 261 -10.91 -0.40 -10.58
C PRO A 261 -11.34 -0.57 -9.12
N VAL A 262 -12.60 -0.96 -8.94
CA VAL A 262 -13.15 -1.46 -7.67
C VAL A 262 -12.97 -2.99 -7.62
N ILE A 263 -12.33 -3.48 -6.56
CA ILE A 263 -12.04 -4.90 -6.35
C ILE A 263 -12.81 -5.41 -5.13
N ARG A 264 -13.55 -6.52 -5.31
CA ARG A 264 -14.15 -7.24 -4.18
C ARG A 264 -13.06 -8.01 -3.44
N LEU A 265 -12.75 -7.57 -2.23
CA LEU A 265 -11.90 -8.26 -1.28
C LEU A 265 -12.76 -9.21 -0.43
N THR A 266 -12.39 -10.48 -0.36
CA THR A 266 -12.86 -11.38 0.72
C THR A 266 -11.68 -11.64 1.64
N LEU A 267 -11.80 -11.21 2.89
CA LEU A 267 -10.78 -11.42 3.90
C LEU A 267 -10.73 -12.89 4.35
N PRO A 268 -9.57 -13.38 4.80
CA PRO A 268 -9.48 -14.65 5.52
C PRO A 268 -10.48 -14.72 6.67
N THR A 269 -10.99 -15.91 6.96
CA THR A 269 -11.80 -16.22 8.16
C THR A 269 -10.99 -17.00 9.21
N SER A 270 -9.85 -17.58 8.81
CA SER A 270 -8.92 -18.34 9.65
C SER A 270 -7.49 -18.29 9.09
N LEU A 271 -6.52 -18.91 9.77
CA LEU A 271 -5.17 -19.10 9.23
C LEU A 271 -5.14 -19.98 7.98
N HIS A 272 -6.14 -20.85 7.80
CA HIS A 272 -6.21 -21.82 6.71
C HIS A 272 -6.96 -21.32 5.47
N SER A 273 -7.71 -20.23 5.59
CA SER A 273 -8.37 -19.57 4.46
C SER A 273 -7.51 -18.45 3.89
N ASP A 274 -7.45 -18.31 2.58
CA ASP A 274 -6.72 -17.22 1.92
C ASP A 274 -7.65 -16.04 1.58
N ALA A 275 -7.07 -14.85 1.42
CA ALA A 275 -7.78 -13.71 0.89
C ALA A 275 -8.05 -13.90 -0.61
N THR A 276 -9.15 -13.33 -1.12
CA THR A 276 -9.42 -13.32 -2.56
C THR A 276 -9.71 -11.90 -3.05
N PHE A 277 -9.32 -11.63 -4.29
CA PHE A 277 -9.44 -10.33 -4.94
C PHE A 277 -10.12 -10.53 -6.29
N ASN A 278 -11.37 -10.06 -6.42
CA ASN A 278 -12.16 -10.29 -7.61
C ASN A 278 -12.56 -8.97 -8.25
N TYR A 279 -12.25 -8.82 -9.54
CA TYR A 279 -12.85 -7.79 -10.37
C TYR A 279 -14.21 -8.27 -10.87
N ARG A 280 -15.23 -7.41 -10.79
CA ARG A 280 -16.55 -7.65 -11.40
C ARG A 280 -16.96 -6.39 -12.16
N ALA A 281 -17.38 -6.56 -13.41
CA ALA A 281 -17.81 -5.44 -14.25
C ALA A 281 -19.00 -4.68 -13.62
N GLY A 282 -19.96 -5.40 -13.03
CA GLY A 282 -21.12 -4.80 -12.36
C GLY A 282 -20.80 -4.04 -11.06
N ASP A 283 -19.59 -4.20 -10.51
CA ASP A 283 -19.18 -3.46 -9.31
C ASP A 283 -18.65 -2.06 -9.66
N GLN A 284 -18.35 -1.78 -10.94
CA GLN A 284 -17.76 -0.51 -11.35
C GLN A 284 -18.84 0.56 -11.53
N ALA A 285 -18.62 1.73 -10.93
CA ALA A 285 -19.43 2.93 -11.13
C ALA A 285 -18.92 3.82 -12.27
N VAL A 286 -17.68 3.60 -12.72
CA VAL A 286 -17.07 4.25 -13.88
C VAL A 286 -16.60 3.17 -14.85
N ASN A 287 -17.10 3.22 -16.08
CA ASN A 287 -16.64 2.35 -17.16
C ASN A 287 -15.57 3.10 -17.96
N ALA A 288 -14.48 2.42 -18.32
CA ALA A 288 -13.58 2.92 -19.35
C ALA A 288 -14.36 2.91 -20.67
N ILE A 289 -14.97 4.03 -21.06
CA ILE A 289 -15.50 4.18 -22.40
C ILE A 289 -14.28 4.22 -23.32
N PRO A 290 -14.08 3.26 -24.24
CA PRO A 290 -13.10 3.47 -25.29
C PRO A 290 -13.60 4.69 -26.07
N TYR A 291 -12.76 5.71 -26.18
CA TYR A 291 -13.04 6.89 -27.00
C TYR A 291 -13.75 6.45 -28.28
N SER A 292 -15.03 6.77 -28.41
CA SER A 292 -15.75 6.68 -29.67
C SER A 292 -15.01 7.64 -30.59
N ILE A 293 -14.27 7.10 -31.56
CA ILE A 293 -13.85 7.87 -32.72
C ILE A 293 -15.16 8.39 -33.32
N LYS A 294 -15.39 9.70 -33.18
CA LYS A 294 -16.38 10.38 -33.99
C LYS A 294 -15.74 10.48 -35.37
N ASP A 295 -16.24 9.66 -36.29
CA ASP A 295 -16.12 9.92 -37.72
C ASP A 295 -16.79 11.26 -38.07
#